data_AF-A0A7Y3CJX6-F1
#
_entry.id   AF-A0A7Y3CJX6-F1
#
_cell.length_a   1.000
_cell.length_b   1.000
_cell.length_c   1.000
_cell.angle_alpha   90.00
_cell.angle_beta   90.00
_cell.angle_gamma   90.00
#
_symmetry.space_group_name_H-M   'P 1'
#
loop_
_entity.id
_entity.type
_entity.pdbx_description
1 polymer ?
#
loop_
_entity_poly.entity_id
_entity_poly.type
_entity_poly.pdbx_seq_one_letter_code
_entity_poly.pdbx_strand_id
1 'polypeptide(L)'
;MTSRRDFLGYTGAGAVATALGTVTSGVNGEEAPRAPTAGSSSSYRPVRTLNGWTLPYTMKNGVKEFHLVAEEVDHEFAPGSRAKCWGYNGSTPGPTIEAIEGDRVRILVTNNLQEHTTIHWHGLILPSGMDGVGGLNQPHIQPGETFAYEFTLKQHGSHMYHPHADEMVQMAVGMMGMFIIHPKGGESVPVDRDYCFLLHNWALHPGTYRPDPAIMQDFD
;
A
#
# COMPACT_ATOMS: atom_id res chain seq x y z
N MET A 1 5.63 60.01 -41.80
CA MET A 1 5.70 59.68 -43.24
C MET A 1 6.48 58.37 -43.38
N THR A 2 6.14 57.32 -44.13
CA THR A 2 4.87 56.73 -44.67
C THR A 2 5.27 55.44 -45.42
N SER A 3 4.49 54.35 -45.55
CA SER A 3 3.12 54.01 -45.10
C SER A 3 2.95 52.47 -44.96
N ARG A 4 1.71 51.96 -44.87
CA ARG A 4 1.32 50.55 -45.13
C ARG A 4 0.90 50.36 -46.61
N ARG A 5 0.94 49.11 -47.09
CA ARG A 5 0.31 48.50 -48.32
C ARG A 5 1.18 48.39 -49.58
N ASP A 6 1.33 47.14 -50.00
CA ASP A 6 1.26 46.52 -51.37
C ASP A 6 1.56 45.02 -51.11
N PHE A 7 0.69 44.02 -51.21
CA PHE A 7 -0.54 43.69 -51.96
C PHE A 7 -0.34 43.22 -53.41
N LEU A 8 -0.94 42.06 -53.71
CA LEU A 8 -0.79 41.21 -54.91
C LEU A 8 0.58 40.50 -55.03
N GLY A 9 0.66 39.19 -55.31
CA GLY A 9 -0.40 38.18 -55.38
C GLY A 9 -0.04 37.06 -56.36
N TYR A 10 -0.06 35.80 -55.91
CA TYR A 10 -0.14 34.65 -56.82
C TYR A 10 -1.04 33.55 -56.24
N THR A 11 -2.10 33.24 -56.98
CA THR A 11 -3.04 32.16 -56.72
C THR A 11 -2.46 30.82 -57.16
N GLY A 12 -2.32 29.88 -56.24
CA GLY A 12 -2.04 28.47 -56.54
C GLY A 12 -3.04 27.59 -55.81
N ALA A 13 -3.99 26.99 -56.55
CA ALA A 13 -5.01 26.13 -55.97
C ALA A 13 -4.43 24.76 -55.59
N GLY A 14 -4.51 24.41 -54.31
CA GLY A 14 -4.10 23.10 -53.80
C GLY A 14 -4.98 22.72 -52.61
N ALA A 15 -6.06 22.01 -52.87
CA ALA A 15 -6.97 21.53 -51.83
C ALA A 15 -6.35 20.35 -51.09
N VAL A 16 -5.69 20.61 -49.95
CA VAL A 16 -5.28 19.58 -49.00
C VAL A 16 -6.27 19.56 -47.85
N ALA A 17 -7.11 18.53 -47.82
CA ALA A 17 -8.02 18.29 -46.71
C ALA A 17 -7.26 17.69 -45.52
N THR A 18 -6.76 18.54 -44.63
CA THR A 18 -6.22 18.10 -43.33
C THR A 18 -7.38 17.77 -42.39
N ALA A 19 -7.61 16.48 -42.16
CA ALA A 19 -8.56 16.02 -41.15
C ALA A 19 -8.11 16.47 -39.76
N LEU A 20 -9.04 17.05 -38.98
CA LEU A 20 -8.85 17.34 -37.56
C LEU A 20 -8.88 16.03 -36.77
N GLY A 21 -7.72 15.37 -36.69
CA GLY A 21 -7.52 14.25 -35.79
C GLY A 21 -7.51 14.71 -34.34
N THR A 22 -8.50 14.28 -33.56
CA THR A 22 -8.52 14.49 -32.10
C THR A 22 -7.33 13.76 -31.47
N VAL A 23 -6.39 14.52 -30.93
CA VAL A 23 -5.24 13.98 -30.20
C VAL A 23 -5.70 13.49 -28.84
N THR A 24 -6.14 12.23 -28.75
CA THR A 24 -6.37 11.57 -27.47
C THR A 24 -5.01 11.26 -26.84
N SER A 25 -4.58 12.09 -25.89
CA SER A 25 -3.39 11.84 -25.08
C SER A 25 -3.55 10.53 -24.33
N GLY A 26 -2.83 9.49 -24.78
CA GLY A 26 -2.79 8.19 -24.14
C GLY A 26 -2.04 8.27 -22.81
N VAL A 27 -2.75 8.59 -21.73
CA VAL A 27 -2.24 8.41 -20.38
C VAL A 27 -2.34 6.93 -20.06
N ASN A 28 -1.24 6.20 -20.27
CA ASN A 28 -1.06 4.86 -19.72
C ASN A 28 -0.85 4.99 -18.21
N GLY A 29 -1.93 5.27 -17.47
CA GLY A 29 -1.99 4.97 -16.05
C GLY A 29 -2.25 3.48 -15.90
N GLU A 30 -1.35 2.76 -15.25
CA GLU A 30 -1.66 1.41 -14.76
C GLU A 30 -2.75 1.55 -13.69
N GLU A 31 -4.00 1.26 -14.10
CA GLU A 31 -5.15 1.23 -13.21
C GLU A 31 -4.88 0.14 -12.16
N ALA A 32 -4.74 0.54 -10.89
CA ALA A 32 -4.51 -0.38 -9.79
C ALA A 32 -5.54 -1.52 -9.83
N PRO A 33 -5.13 -2.79 -9.59
CA PRO A 33 -5.97 -3.94 -9.85
C PRO A 33 -7.32 -3.81 -9.14
N ARG A 34 -8.36 -3.60 -9.94
CA ARG A 34 -9.69 -3.25 -9.47
C ARG A 34 -10.19 -4.32 -8.50
N ALA A 35 -10.39 -3.93 -7.25
CA ALA A 35 -10.87 -4.83 -6.20
C ALA A 35 -12.11 -5.61 -6.70
N PRO A 36 -12.20 -6.93 -6.44
CA PRO A 36 -13.24 -7.77 -7.00
C PRO A 36 -14.62 -7.19 -6.67
N THR A 37 -15.42 -6.96 -7.72
CA THR A 37 -16.79 -6.45 -7.57
C THR A 37 -17.56 -7.34 -6.60
N ALA A 38 -18.18 -6.74 -5.58
CA ALA A 38 -18.86 -7.43 -4.48
C ALA A 38 -19.95 -8.39 -4.99
N GLY A 39 -19.54 -9.64 -5.22
CA GLY A 39 -20.32 -10.75 -5.79
C GLY A 39 -20.31 -11.96 -4.85
N SER A 40 -20.40 -11.71 -3.56
CA SER A 40 -20.65 -12.68 -2.50
C SER A 40 -21.25 -11.92 -1.31
N SER A 41 -22.18 -12.54 -0.59
CA SER A 41 -22.75 -11.96 0.63
C SER A 41 -21.70 -11.98 1.75
N SER A 42 -20.83 -10.96 1.76
CA SER A 42 -19.92 -10.71 2.87
C SER A 42 -20.70 -10.62 4.18
N SER A 43 -20.29 -11.39 5.19
CA SER A 43 -20.89 -11.35 6.54
C SER A 43 -20.54 -10.07 7.31
N TYR A 44 -19.71 -9.20 6.73
CA TYR A 44 -19.22 -7.95 7.31
C TYR A 44 -19.24 -6.82 6.28
N ARG A 45 -19.17 -5.57 6.76
CA ARG A 45 -18.99 -4.36 5.94
C ARG A 45 -17.49 -4.14 5.68
N PRO A 46 -16.99 -4.20 4.43
CA PRO A 46 -15.57 -3.98 4.19
C PRO A 46 -15.13 -2.56 4.54
N VAL A 47 -13.97 -2.45 5.18
CA VAL A 47 -13.33 -1.20 5.58
C VAL A 47 -12.81 -0.44 4.36
N ARG A 48 -12.91 0.89 4.41
CA ARG A 48 -12.30 1.80 3.45
C ARG A 48 -11.07 2.47 4.04
N THR A 49 -9.90 1.92 3.74
CA THR A 49 -8.62 2.56 4.09
C THR A 49 -8.34 3.70 3.12
N LEU A 50 -8.22 4.94 3.64
CA LEU A 50 -7.94 6.10 2.79
C LEU A 50 -6.53 6.04 2.22
N ASN A 51 -6.37 6.45 0.96
CA ASN A 51 -5.12 6.38 0.19
C ASN A 51 -4.48 4.98 0.14
N GLY A 52 -5.26 3.93 0.43
CA GLY A 52 -4.84 2.54 0.45
C GLY A 52 -5.87 1.63 -0.22
N TRP A 53 -5.66 0.33 -0.08
CA TRP A 53 -6.44 -0.72 -0.72
C TRP A 53 -6.40 -2.00 0.12
N THR A 54 -7.38 -2.89 -0.03
CA THR A 54 -7.43 -4.18 0.68
C THR A 54 -6.57 -5.22 -0.05
N LEU A 55 -5.66 -5.88 0.67
CA LEU A 55 -4.82 -6.94 0.13
C LEU A 55 -5.70 -8.16 -0.25
N PRO A 56 -5.72 -8.62 -1.51
CA PRO A 56 -6.49 -9.78 -1.91
C PRO A 56 -5.90 -11.06 -1.30
N TYR A 57 -6.77 -12.04 -1.07
CA TYR A 57 -6.40 -13.39 -0.65
C TYR A 57 -6.93 -14.45 -1.60
N THR A 58 -6.34 -15.63 -1.54
CA THR A 58 -6.88 -16.85 -2.16
C THR A 58 -7.27 -17.86 -1.08
N MET A 59 -8.35 -18.61 -1.28
CA MET A 59 -8.70 -19.72 -0.38
C MET A 59 -7.90 -20.97 -0.78
N LYS A 60 -7.07 -21.49 0.11
CA LYS A 60 -6.34 -22.75 -0.07
C LYS A 60 -6.57 -23.68 1.11
N ASN A 61 -7.26 -24.79 0.89
CA ASN A 61 -7.54 -25.83 1.91
C ASN A 61 -8.15 -25.27 3.21
N GLY A 62 -9.07 -24.30 3.10
CA GLY A 62 -9.71 -23.66 4.26
C GLY A 62 -8.87 -22.55 4.93
N VAL A 63 -7.72 -22.18 4.36
CA VAL A 63 -6.87 -21.07 4.81
C VAL A 63 -7.01 -19.89 3.85
N LYS A 64 -7.14 -18.67 4.38
CA LYS A 64 -7.00 -17.42 3.61
C LYS A 64 -5.52 -17.13 3.41
N GLU A 65 -5.03 -17.29 2.19
CA GLU A 65 -3.63 -17.03 1.85
C GLU A 65 -3.45 -15.66 1.19
N PHE A 66 -2.69 -14.79 1.87
CA PHE A 66 -2.29 -13.44 1.45
C PHE A 66 -0.82 -13.42 1.04
N HIS A 67 -0.45 -12.61 0.04
CA HIS A 67 0.94 -12.42 -0.39
C HIS A 67 1.33 -10.96 -0.16
N LEU A 68 2.19 -10.73 0.83
CA LEU A 68 2.68 -9.40 1.23
C LEU A 68 4.14 -9.27 0.77
N VAL A 69 4.48 -8.20 0.07
CA VAL A 69 5.83 -8.02 -0.51
C VAL A 69 6.45 -6.76 0.05
N ALA A 70 7.50 -6.89 0.87
CA ALA A 70 8.26 -5.75 1.39
C ALA A 70 9.22 -5.24 0.31
N GLU A 71 9.10 -3.97 -0.10
CA GLU A 71 9.88 -3.43 -1.23
C GLU A 71 10.07 -1.91 -1.16
N GLU A 72 10.95 -1.37 -2.02
CA GLU A 72 11.07 0.07 -2.21
C GLU A 72 9.89 0.63 -3.00
N VAL A 73 9.36 1.77 -2.58
CA VAL A 73 8.23 2.46 -3.21
C VAL A 73 8.56 3.93 -3.44
N ASP A 74 8.22 4.46 -4.62
CA ASP A 74 8.37 5.88 -4.94
C ASP A 74 7.09 6.64 -4.54
N HIS A 75 7.07 7.19 -3.34
CA HIS A 75 5.91 7.86 -2.75
C HIS A 75 5.89 9.37 -3.06
N GLU A 76 4.69 9.94 -3.27
CA GLU A 76 4.48 11.38 -3.47
C GLU A 76 3.51 11.93 -2.41
N PHE A 77 4.04 12.74 -1.49
CA PHE A 77 3.28 13.31 -0.36
C PHE A 77 2.39 14.47 -0.79
N ALA A 78 2.85 15.24 -1.79
CA ALA A 78 2.19 16.38 -2.39
C ALA A 78 2.82 16.62 -3.77
N PRO A 79 2.18 17.36 -4.70
CA PRO A 79 2.73 17.60 -6.04
C PRO A 79 4.18 18.11 -6.03
N GLY A 80 5.10 17.29 -6.55
CA GLY A 80 6.55 17.56 -6.60
C GLY A 80 7.33 17.20 -5.33
N SER A 81 6.67 16.77 -4.25
CA SER A 81 7.29 16.27 -3.02
C SER A 81 7.33 14.75 -3.02
N ARG A 82 8.42 14.17 -3.54
CA ARG A 82 8.59 12.73 -3.75
C ARG A 82 9.78 12.19 -2.97
N ALA A 83 9.67 10.98 -2.42
CA ALA A 83 10.77 10.27 -1.80
C ALA A 83 10.72 8.76 -2.04
N LYS A 84 11.91 8.14 -2.10
CA LYS A 84 12.09 6.70 -1.99
C LYS A 84 11.80 6.27 -0.55
N CYS A 85 10.69 5.60 -0.39
CA CYS A 85 10.23 5.01 0.87
C CYS A 85 10.34 3.48 0.76
N TRP A 86 10.12 2.76 1.85
CA TRP A 86 9.83 1.33 1.84
C TRP A 86 8.36 1.12 2.23
N GLY A 87 7.78 0.04 1.73
CA GLY A 87 6.37 -0.25 1.93
C GLY A 87 6.05 -1.68 1.55
N TYR A 88 4.77 -1.91 1.27
CA TYR A 88 4.26 -3.23 0.93
C TYR A 88 3.42 -3.19 -0.35
N ASN A 89 3.68 -4.13 -1.26
CA ASN A 89 2.98 -4.32 -2.53
C ASN A 89 2.83 -2.99 -3.31
N GLY A 90 3.95 -2.29 -3.51
CA GLY A 90 4.01 -1.02 -4.24
C GLY A 90 3.46 0.22 -3.50
N SER A 91 3.08 0.11 -2.22
CA SER A 91 2.44 1.21 -1.48
C SER A 91 2.97 1.43 -0.05
N THR A 92 3.00 2.69 0.38
CA THR A 92 3.07 3.11 1.79
C THR A 92 1.94 4.14 2.04
N PRO A 93 1.08 3.95 3.06
CA PRO A 93 0.98 2.75 3.91
C PRO A 93 0.69 1.48 3.08
N GLY A 94 1.08 0.33 3.63
CA GLY A 94 0.83 -0.98 3.02
C GLY A 94 -0.66 -1.32 2.92
N PRO A 95 -1.03 -2.30 2.08
CA PRO A 95 -2.42 -2.66 1.88
C PRO A 95 -3.04 -3.23 3.16
N THR A 96 -4.33 -3.02 3.32
CA THR A 96 -5.08 -3.50 4.49
C THR A 96 -5.34 -4.99 4.39
N ILE A 97 -4.89 -5.76 5.37
CA ILE A 97 -5.25 -7.17 5.51
C ILE A 97 -6.60 -7.23 6.19
N GLU A 98 -7.57 -7.93 5.60
CA GLU A 98 -8.95 -7.96 6.08
C GLU A 98 -9.49 -9.39 6.19
N ALA A 99 -9.92 -9.76 7.39
CA ALA A 99 -10.36 -11.12 7.72
C ALA A 99 -11.50 -11.11 8.75
N ILE A 100 -11.99 -12.29 9.12
CA ILE A 100 -13.07 -12.50 10.10
C ILE A 100 -12.50 -13.30 11.28
N GLU A 101 -12.98 -13.01 12.49
CA GLU A 101 -12.68 -13.79 13.69
C GLU A 101 -12.95 -15.29 13.47
N GLY A 102 -11.96 -16.12 13.82
CA GLY A 102 -11.97 -17.57 13.60
C GLY A 102 -11.42 -18.01 12.23
N ASP A 103 -11.12 -17.11 11.30
CA ASP A 103 -10.40 -17.46 10.08
C ASP A 103 -8.99 -18.00 10.41
N ARG A 104 -8.56 -19.01 9.64
CA ARG A 104 -7.15 -19.39 9.55
C ARG A 104 -6.53 -18.60 8.41
N VAL A 105 -5.51 -17.81 8.72
CA VAL A 105 -4.78 -16.99 7.75
C VAL A 105 -3.38 -17.54 7.55
N ARG A 106 -2.90 -17.47 6.31
CA ARG A 106 -1.48 -17.61 5.94
C ARG A 106 -1.05 -16.35 5.23
N ILE A 107 0.04 -15.73 5.68
CA ILE A 107 0.59 -14.54 5.07
C ILE A 107 2.01 -14.89 4.62
N LEU A 108 2.18 -15.01 3.32
CA LEU A 108 3.49 -15.20 2.70
C LEU A 108 4.11 -13.82 2.56
N VAL A 109 5.18 -13.58 3.32
CA VAL A 109 5.91 -12.31 3.32
C VAL A 109 7.20 -12.49 2.53
N THR A 110 7.27 -11.92 1.33
CA THR A 110 8.47 -11.90 0.49
C THR A 110 9.24 -10.62 0.75
N ASN A 111 10.55 -10.73 0.99
CA ASN A 111 11.41 -9.57 1.19
C ASN A 111 12.18 -9.22 -0.10
N ASN A 112 11.79 -8.13 -0.76
CA ASN A 112 12.49 -7.57 -1.93
C ASN A 112 13.40 -6.37 -1.55
N LEU A 113 13.57 -6.05 -0.27
CA LEU A 113 14.53 -5.05 0.20
C LEU A 113 15.95 -5.60 0.14
N GLN A 114 16.94 -4.70 0.22
CA GLN A 114 18.36 -5.07 0.39
C GLN A 114 18.73 -5.32 1.86
N GLU A 115 17.79 -5.12 2.77
CA GLU A 115 17.93 -5.29 4.22
C GLU A 115 17.06 -6.46 4.69
N HIS A 116 17.42 -7.07 5.83
CA HIS A 116 16.62 -8.11 6.45
C HIS A 116 15.37 -7.50 7.13
N THR A 117 14.25 -8.22 7.15
CA THR A 117 13.01 -7.72 7.76
C THR A 117 12.26 -8.81 8.52
N THR A 118 11.18 -8.44 9.21
CA THR A 118 10.17 -9.32 9.81
C THR A 118 8.83 -8.60 9.75
N ILE A 119 7.73 -9.23 10.19
CA ILE A 119 6.43 -8.56 10.36
C ILE A 119 5.88 -8.92 11.74
N HIS A 120 5.78 -7.93 12.60
CA HIS A 120 5.01 -8.00 13.84
C HIS A 120 3.55 -7.65 13.57
N TRP A 121 2.65 -8.41 14.19
CA TRP A 121 1.20 -8.28 14.02
C TRP A 121 0.62 -7.61 15.26
N HIS A 122 0.73 -6.29 15.29
CA HIS A 122 0.53 -5.46 16.47
C HIS A 122 -0.85 -5.69 17.13
N GLY A 123 -0.81 -6.24 18.35
CA GLY A 123 -2.02 -6.54 19.14
C GLY A 123 -2.75 -7.83 18.76
N LEU A 124 -2.18 -8.73 17.95
CA LEU A 124 -2.79 -10.02 17.63
C LEU A 124 -2.44 -11.11 18.67
N ILE A 125 -3.42 -11.99 18.98
CA ILE A 125 -3.24 -13.10 19.93
C ILE A 125 -2.83 -14.39 19.20
N LEU A 126 -1.54 -14.49 18.86
CA LEU A 126 -0.97 -15.56 18.02
C LEU A 126 0.13 -16.39 18.74
N PRO A 127 0.61 -17.50 18.16
CA PRO A 127 1.75 -18.25 18.71
C PRO A 127 3.05 -17.45 18.59
N SER A 128 3.90 -17.46 19.62
CA SER A 128 5.13 -16.63 19.68
C SER A 128 6.02 -16.70 18.42
N GLY A 129 6.24 -17.89 17.84
CA GLY A 129 7.02 -18.05 16.61
C GLY A 129 6.38 -17.53 15.32
N MET A 130 5.28 -16.78 15.41
CA MET A 130 4.60 -16.09 14.31
C MET A 130 4.50 -14.57 14.56
N ASP A 131 5.17 -14.03 15.59
CA ASP A 131 4.96 -12.66 16.07
C ASP A 131 5.97 -11.63 15.52
N GLY A 132 6.90 -12.02 14.66
CA GLY A 132 7.78 -11.08 13.97
C GLY A 132 8.98 -10.56 14.77
N VAL A 133 9.17 -10.93 16.03
CA VAL A 133 10.26 -10.38 16.87
C VAL A 133 11.60 -11.03 16.48
N GLY A 134 12.28 -10.36 15.55
CA GLY A 134 13.47 -10.88 14.87
C GLY A 134 14.60 -11.20 15.84
N GLY A 135 15.20 -12.38 15.67
CA GLY A 135 16.29 -12.86 16.52
C GLY A 135 15.87 -13.39 17.90
N LEU A 136 14.62 -13.15 18.32
CA LEU A 136 14.08 -13.64 19.60
C LEU A 136 13.14 -14.85 19.44
N ASN A 137 12.04 -14.69 18.68
CA ASN A 137 11.04 -15.75 18.49
C ASN A 137 11.00 -16.30 17.06
N GLN A 138 11.64 -15.64 16.10
CA GLN A 138 11.83 -16.14 14.74
C GLN A 138 13.13 -15.61 14.10
N PRO A 139 13.66 -16.28 13.05
CA PRO A 139 14.68 -15.69 12.20
C PRO A 139 14.16 -14.46 11.45
N HIS A 140 15.08 -13.58 11.05
CA HIS A 140 14.78 -12.51 10.10
C HIS A 140 14.63 -13.07 8.68
N ILE A 141 13.74 -12.48 7.90
CA ILE A 141 13.54 -12.75 6.47
C ILE A 141 14.66 -12.03 5.71
N GLN A 142 15.60 -12.77 5.12
CA GLN A 142 16.71 -12.17 4.36
C GLN A 142 16.23 -11.62 3.00
N PRO A 143 16.99 -10.71 2.35
CA PRO A 143 16.75 -10.30 0.98
C PRO A 143 16.53 -11.48 0.02
N GLY A 144 15.43 -11.45 -0.72
CA GLY A 144 14.99 -12.51 -1.65
C GLY A 144 14.28 -13.71 -1.00
N GLU A 145 14.19 -13.79 0.33
CA GLU A 145 13.50 -14.88 1.01
C GLU A 145 11.99 -14.63 1.14
N THR A 146 11.25 -15.70 1.45
CA THR A 146 9.82 -15.62 1.80
C THR A 146 9.56 -16.44 3.05
N PHE A 147 8.91 -15.82 4.05
CA PHE A 147 8.49 -16.48 5.28
C PHE A 147 6.97 -16.62 5.32
N ALA A 148 6.48 -17.77 5.82
CA ALA A 148 5.06 -18.07 5.91
C ALA A 148 4.57 -17.92 7.36
N TYR A 149 3.92 -16.82 7.66
CA TYR A 149 3.18 -16.66 8.92
C TYR A 149 1.85 -17.41 8.79
N GLU A 150 1.51 -18.29 9.74
CA GLU A 150 0.23 -19.01 9.71
C GLU A 150 -0.37 -19.18 11.11
N PHE A 151 -1.59 -18.66 11.30
CA PHE A 151 -2.31 -18.71 12.57
C PHE A 151 -3.83 -18.58 12.39
N THR A 152 -4.59 -18.88 13.45
CA THR A 152 -6.03 -18.63 13.53
C THR A 152 -6.28 -17.35 14.30
N LEU A 153 -7.13 -16.48 13.77
CA LEU A 153 -7.56 -15.24 14.41
C LEU A 153 -8.54 -15.57 15.56
N LYS A 154 -8.21 -15.17 16.80
CA LYS A 154 -8.99 -15.51 18.00
C LYS A 154 -9.86 -14.37 18.52
N GLN A 155 -9.64 -13.18 18.00
CA GLN A 155 -10.23 -11.91 18.43
C GLN A 155 -10.55 -11.07 17.20
N HIS A 156 -11.48 -10.12 17.34
CA HIS A 156 -11.78 -9.09 16.34
C HIS A 156 -11.26 -7.73 16.79
N GLY A 157 -11.13 -6.78 15.86
CA GLY A 157 -10.67 -5.43 16.13
C GLY A 157 -9.88 -4.79 14.99
N SER A 158 -9.51 -3.54 15.20
CA SER A 158 -8.58 -2.78 14.34
C SER A 158 -7.16 -2.93 14.88
N HIS A 159 -6.29 -3.51 14.07
CA HIS A 159 -4.89 -3.77 14.37
C HIS A 159 -3.99 -3.20 13.27
N MET A 160 -2.68 -3.30 13.44
CA MET A 160 -1.69 -2.91 12.43
C MET A 160 -0.62 -3.99 12.27
N TYR A 161 0.18 -3.88 11.22
CA TYR A 161 1.39 -4.67 11.04
C TYR A 161 2.55 -3.75 10.65
N HIS A 162 3.75 -4.05 11.16
CA HIS A 162 4.98 -3.31 10.92
C HIS A 162 6.20 -4.22 11.16
N PRO A 163 7.41 -3.87 10.71
CA PRO A 163 8.60 -4.64 11.01
C PRO A 163 9.00 -4.58 12.48
N HIS A 164 9.68 -5.64 12.92
CA HIS A 164 10.32 -5.72 14.24
C HIS A 164 11.72 -6.35 14.08
N ALA A 165 12.46 -5.80 13.11
CA ALA A 165 13.86 -6.11 12.77
C ALA A 165 14.71 -4.86 13.06
N ASP A 166 15.08 -4.06 12.04
CA ASP A 166 15.46 -2.66 12.25
C ASP A 166 14.18 -1.80 12.26
N GLU A 167 13.45 -1.86 13.37
CA GLU A 167 12.15 -1.20 13.52
C GLU A 167 12.25 0.32 13.30
N MET A 168 13.29 0.97 13.83
CA MET A 168 13.46 2.42 13.76
C MET A 168 13.64 2.90 12.32
N VAL A 169 14.52 2.25 11.54
CA VAL A 169 14.72 2.61 10.14
C VAL A 169 13.49 2.23 9.33
N GLN A 170 13.03 0.97 9.41
CA GLN A 170 12.01 0.44 8.51
C GLN A 170 10.64 1.12 8.68
N MET A 171 10.24 1.45 9.92
CA MET A 171 9.00 2.20 10.14
C MET A 171 9.11 3.66 9.65
N ALA A 172 10.19 4.36 9.98
CA ALA A 172 10.37 5.77 9.59
C ALA A 172 10.44 5.99 8.08
N VAL A 173 10.92 5.00 7.32
CA VAL A 173 10.88 5.03 5.86
C VAL A 173 9.60 4.43 5.26
N GLY A 174 8.60 4.03 6.06
CA GLY A 174 7.23 3.83 5.60
C GLY A 174 6.59 2.45 5.81
N MET A 175 7.28 1.50 6.44
CA MET A 175 6.80 0.11 6.52
C MET A 175 5.76 -0.08 7.63
N MET A 176 4.49 0.19 7.31
CA MET A 176 3.35 -0.12 8.17
C MET A 176 2.06 -0.24 7.36
N GLY A 177 1.12 -1.05 7.83
CA GLY A 177 -0.21 -1.20 7.24
C GLY A 177 -1.25 -1.67 8.24
N MET A 178 -2.53 -1.66 7.84
CA MET A 178 -3.65 -2.03 8.72
C MET A 178 -3.98 -3.51 8.64
N PHE A 179 -4.38 -4.10 9.76
CA PHE A 179 -4.95 -5.45 9.84
C PHE A 179 -6.32 -5.34 10.53
N ILE A 180 -7.39 -5.54 9.77
CA ILE A 180 -8.76 -5.49 10.28
C ILE A 180 -9.30 -6.92 10.44
N ILE A 181 -9.82 -7.22 11.62
CA ILE A 181 -10.49 -8.49 11.91
C ILE A 181 -11.93 -8.20 12.28
N HIS A 182 -12.87 -8.59 11.42
CA HIS A 182 -14.30 -8.40 11.64
C HIS A 182 -14.87 -9.41 12.64
N PRO A 183 -15.80 -9.00 13.53
CA PRO A 183 -16.48 -9.91 14.45
C PRO A 183 -17.28 -10.95 13.68
N LYS A 184 -17.17 -12.23 14.09
CA LYS A 184 -17.84 -13.34 13.40
C LYS A 184 -19.37 -13.25 13.44
N GLY A 185 -19.92 -12.61 14.47
CA GLY A 185 -21.36 -12.32 14.60
C GLY A 185 -21.86 -11.11 13.81
N GLY A 186 -20.96 -10.40 13.10
CA GLY A 186 -21.23 -9.06 12.59
C GLY A 186 -21.15 -7.99 13.68
N GLU A 187 -21.20 -6.72 13.27
CA GLU A 187 -21.14 -5.58 14.19
C GLU A 187 -22.37 -5.49 15.09
N SER A 188 -22.14 -5.16 16.37
CA SER A 188 -23.22 -4.98 17.35
C SER A 188 -24.14 -3.79 17.03
N VAL A 189 -23.60 -2.78 16.35
CA VAL A 189 -24.33 -1.63 15.80
C VAL A 189 -24.02 -1.56 14.31
N PRO A 190 -25.02 -1.66 13.41
CA PRO A 190 -24.75 -1.66 11.98
C PRO A 190 -24.27 -0.28 11.49
N VAL A 191 -23.20 -0.28 10.69
CA VAL A 191 -22.68 0.92 10.01
C VAL A 191 -23.00 0.91 8.51
N ASP A 192 -23.27 2.09 7.95
CA ASP A 192 -23.45 2.29 6.50
C ASP A 192 -22.12 2.28 5.74
N ARG A 193 -21.08 2.78 6.41
CA ARG A 193 -19.70 2.90 5.93
C ARG A 193 -18.74 2.69 7.09
N ASP A 194 -17.66 2.00 6.81
CA ASP A 194 -16.53 1.85 7.71
C ASP A 194 -15.27 2.43 7.03
N TYR A 195 -14.43 3.10 7.80
CA TYR A 195 -13.28 3.86 7.33
C TYR A 195 -12.11 3.69 8.28
N CYS A 196 -10.93 3.39 7.74
CA CYS A 196 -9.71 3.27 8.53
C CYS A 196 -8.68 4.32 8.12
N PHE A 197 -8.02 4.88 9.14
CA PHE A 197 -7.02 5.92 9.03
C PHE A 197 -5.75 5.39 9.69
N LEU A 198 -4.69 5.21 8.91
CA LEU A 198 -3.35 5.01 9.44
C LEU A 198 -2.67 6.37 9.47
N LEU A 199 -2.31 6.84 10.66
CA LEU A 199 -1.63 8.11 10.86
C LEU A 199 -0.12 7.85 10.95
N HIS A 200 0.66 8.45 10.04
CA HIS A 200 2.11 8.35 10.02
C HIS A 200 2.72 9.74 9.79
N ASN A 201 3.75 10.08 10.56
CA ASN A 201 4.50 11.33 10.42
C ASN A 201 5.87 11.02 9.81
N TRP A 202 6.39 11.93 8.98
CA TRP A 202 7.60 11.72 8.20
C TRP A 202 8.53 12.93 8.31
N ALA A 203 9.81 12.71 8.61
CA ALA A 203 10.84 13.73 8.45
C ALA A 203 11.41 13.66 7.03
N LEU A 204 11.07 14.61 6.17
CA LEU A 204 11.61 14.72 4.81
C LEU A 204 12.25 16.09 4.62
N HIS A 205 13.58 16.14 4.62
CA HIS A 205 14.34 17.39 4.54
C HIS A 205 14.51 17.86 3.08
N PRO A 206 14.51 19.18 2.79
CA PRO A 206 14.73 19.70 1.46
C PRO A 206 16.01 19.17 0.79
N GLY A 207 15.88 18.59 -0.40
CA GLY A 207 17.01 18.04 -1.16
C GLY A 207 17.40 16.60 -0.79
N THR A 208 16.74 15.97 0.18
CA THR A 208 16.87 14.52 0.42
C THR A 208 15.99 13.73 -0.54
N TYR A 209 16.34 12.46 -0.76
CA TYR A 209 15.60 11.54 -1.62
C TYR A 209 14.92 10.39 -0.84
N ARG A 210 15.15 10.31 0.47
CA ARG A 210 14.49 9.39 1.41
C ARG A 210 14.09 10.16 2.68
N PRO A 211 13.10 9.70 3.45
CA PRO A 211 12.85 10.16 4.81
C PRO A 211 14.08 9.97 5.70
N ASP A 212 14.18 10.77 6.75
CA ASP A 212 15.24 10.71 7.77
C ASP A 212 14.80 9.85 8.97
N PRO A 213 15.37 8.64 9.15
CA PRO A 213 15.03 7.78 10.27
C PRO A 213 15.67 8.24 11.60
N ALA A 214 16.64 9.15 11.58
CA ALA A 214 17.32 9.59 12.80
C ALA A 214 16.36 10.31 13.78
N ILE A 215 15.32 10.96 13.25
CA ILE A 215 14.29 11.66 14.04
C ILE A 215 13.56 10.73 15.04
N MET A 216 13.58 9.40 14.83
CA MET A 216 12.99 8.42 15.76
C MET A 216 13.76 8.31 17.09
N GLN A 217 14.89 9.01 17.23
CA GLN A 217 15.65 9.14 18.48
C GLN A 217 15.31 10.43 19.26
N ASP A 218 14.59 11.37 18.65
CA ASP A 218 14.26 12.66 19.24
C ASP A 218 12.93 12.56 20.00
N PHE A 219 13.00 12.50 21.33
CA PHE A 219 11.86 12.35 22.25
C PHE A 219 11.50 13.66 22.99
N ASP A 220 11.78 14.81 22.38
CA ASP A 220 11.60 16.17 22.95
C ASP A 220 10.12 16.59 23.13
#